data_AF-A0A229SWC5-F1
#
_entry.id   AF-A0A229SWC5-F1
#
_cell.length_a   1.000
_cell.length_b   1.000
_cell.length_c   1.000
_cell.angle_alpha   90.00
_cell.angle_beta   90.00
_cell.angle_gamma   90.00
#
_symmetry.space_group_name_H-M   'P 1'
#
loop_
_entity.id
_entity.type
_entity.pdbx_description
1 polymer ?
#
loop_
_entity_poly.entity_id
_entity_poly.type
_entity_poly.pdbx_seq_one_letter_code
_entity_poly.pdbx_strand_id
1 'polypeptide(L)' 'MSNPIEKNADGLARVLDEIELAAEQVAAWLDERDRLVVQAKALGGSHRQIASRAELSHTGVGKLIQRETRSDGGAADVG' A
#
# COMPACT_ATOMS: atom_id res chain seq x y z
N MET A 1 -10.93 24.29 35.53
CA MET A 1 -9.51 24.03 35.21
C MET A 1 -9.38 22.53 34.99
N SER A 2 -9.12 22.06 33.76
CA SER A 2 -9.03 20.61 33.49
C SER A 2 -7.80 20.00 34.13
N ASN A 3 -7.95 18.77 34.63
CA ASN A 3 -6.91 18.04 35.35
C ASN A 3 -5.80 17.59 34.37
N PRO A 4 -4.50 17.73 34.69
CA PRO A 4 -3.39 17.27 33.85
C PRO A 4 -3.51 15.82 33.36
N ILE A 5 -4.11 14.92 34.15
CA ILE A 5 -4.33 13.52 33.78
C ILE A 5 -5.32 13.40 32.62
N GLU A 6 -6.41 14.17 32.66
CA GLU A 6 -7.43 14.21 31.61
C GLU A 6 -6.85 14.79 30.31
N LYS A 7 -6.07 15.88 30.42
CA LYS A 7 -5.37 16.46 29.24
C LYS A 7 -4.40 15.48 28.59
N ASN A 8 -3.70 14.66 29.38
CA ASN A 8 -2.79 13.65 28.87
C ASN A 8 -3.55 12.49 28.19
N ALA A 9 -4.71 12.11 28.71
CA ALA A 9 -5.57 11.10 28.09
C ALA A 9 -6.15 11.59 26.75
N ASP A 10 -6.63 12.83 26.69
CA ASP A 10 -7.12 13.44 25.46
C ASP A 10 -6.01 13.59 24.41
N GLY A 11 -4.81 13.98 24.84
CA GLY A 11 -3.64 14.06 23.97
C GLY A 11 -3.20 12.70 23.44
N LEU A 12 -3.24 11.65 24.27
CA LEU A 12 -2.93 10.29 23.84
C LEU A 12 -3.96 9.76 22.83
N ALA A 13 -5.25 9.93 23.10
CA ALA A 13 -6.32 9.50 22.19
C ALA A 13 -6.14 10.12 20.80
N ARG A 14 -5.88 11.43 20.75
CA ARG A 14 -5.62 12.13 19.49
C ARG A 14 -4.40 11.57 18.73
N VAL A 15 -3.30 11.30 19.41
CA VAL A 15 -2.10 10.74 18.74
C VAL A 15 -2.37 9.34 18.21
N LEU A 16 -3.17 8.54 18.90
CA LEU A 16 -3.58 7.22 18.42
C LEU A 16 -4.45 7.33 17.16
N ASP A 17 -5.42 8.25 17.13
CA ASP A 17 -6.23 8.53 15.94
C ASP A 17 -5.36 8.99 14.76
N GLU A 18 -4.36 9.84 15.02
CA GLU A 18 -3.41 10.31 14.00
C GLU A 18 -2.52 9.17 13.46
N ILE A 19 -2.16 8.18 14.29
CA ILE A 19 -1.44 6.97 13.87
C ILE A 19 -2.32 6.09 12.98
N GLU A 20 -3.59 5.88 13.35
CA GLU A 20 -4.54 5.11 12.55
C GLU A 20 -4.72 5.74 11.17
N LEU A 21 -4.96 7.06 11.12
CA LEU A 21 -5.08 7.80 9.87
C LEU A 21 -3.80 7.74 9.02
N ALA A 22 -2.62 7.76 9.64
CA ALA A 22 -1.35 7.58 8.92
C ALA A 22 -1.22 6.17 8.34
N ALA A 23 -1.66 5.14 9.07
CA ALA A 23 -1.65 3.76 8.59
C ALA A 23 -2.59 3.57 7.38
N GLU A 24 -3.79 4.18 7.41
CA GLU A 24 -4.72 4.17 6.28
C GLU A 24 -4.12 4.84 5.04
N GLN A 25 -3.44 5.98 5.22
CA GLN A 25 -2.77 6.67 4.11
C GLN A 25 -1.64 5.83 3.50
N VAL A 26 -0.86 5.13 4.33
CA VAL A 26 0.17 4.21 3.84
C VAL A 26 -0.46 3.06 3.06
N ALA A 27 -1.55 2.46 3.56
CA ALA A 27 -2.26 1.41 2.85
C ALA A 27 -2.76 1.89 1.47
N ALA A 28 -3.43 3.05 1.44
CA ALA A 28 -3.94 3.63 0.19
C ALA A 28 -2.80 3.95 -0.81
N TRP A 29 -1.66 4.46 -0.33
CA TRP A 29 -0.49 4.72 -1.17
C TRP A 29 0.10 3.42 -1.73
N LEU A 30 0.19 2.35 -0.91
CA LEU A 30 0.69 1.05 -1.35
C LEU A 30 -0.21 0.43 -2.43
N ASP A 31 -1.53 0.51 -2.25
CA ASP A 31 -2.49 0.01 -3.22
C ASP A 31 -2.37 0.75 -4.57
N GLU A 32 -2.29 2.08 -4.52
CA GLU A 32 -2.11 2.89 -5.73
C GLU A 32 -0.77 2.62 -6.42
N ARG A 33 0.31 2.47 -5.65
CA ARG A 33 1.61 2.06 -6.18
C ARG A 33 1.52 0.71 -6.89
N ASP A 34 0.89 -0.28 -6.27
CA ASP A 34 0.78 -1.63 -6.82
C ASP A 34 -0.05 -1.62 -8.13
N ARG A 35 -1.14 -0.85 -8.17
CA ARG A 35 -1.93 -0.59 -9.39
C ARG A 35 -1.07 0.02 -10.51
N LEU A 36 -0.28 1.05 -10.20
CA LEU A 36 0.59 1.72 -11.16
C LEU A 36 1.73 0.81 -11.65
N VAL A 37 2.28 -0.06 -10.80
CA VAL A 37 3.29 -1.05 -11.17
C VAL A 37 2.73 -2.01 -12.23
N VAL A 38 1.52 -2.54 -12.01
CA VAL A 38 0.85 -3.43 -12.97
C VAL A 38 0.59 -2.70 -14.29
N GLN A 39 0.06 -1.46 -14.22
CA GLN A 39 -0.19 -0.66 -15.42
C GLN A 39 1.10 -0.35 -16.20
N ALA A 40 2.17 0.04 -15.53
CA ALA A 40 3.46 0.31 -16.16
C ALA A 40 4.04 -0.95 -16.82
N LYS A 41 3.83 -2.12 -16.22
CA LYS A 41 4.23 -3.40 -16.82
C LYS A 41 3.41 -3.70 -18.08
N ALA A 42 2.09 -3.51 -18.04
CA ALA A 42 1.20 -3.72 -19.18
C ALA A 42 1.57 -2.82 -20.38
N LEU A 43 2.09 -1.62 -20.11
CA LEU A 43 2.61 -0.69 -21.12
C LEU A 43 4.04 -1.03 -21.62
N GLY A 44 4.59 -2.18 -21.23
CA GLY A 44 5.90 -2.66 -21.69
C GLY A 44 7.09 -2.19 -20.85
N GLY A 45 6.86 -1.55 -19.71
CA GLY A 45 7.93 -1.15 -18.79
C GLY A 45 8.76 -2.35 -18.28
N SER A 46 10.09 -2.21 -18.28
CA SER A 46 10.95 -3.22 -17.67
C SER A 46 10.86 -3.14 -16.13
N HIS A 47 11.03 -4.27 -15.45
CA HIS A 47 11.00 -4.29 -13.98
C HIS A 47 12.06 -3.35 -13.36
N ARG A 48 13.19 -3.14 -14.04
CA ARG A 48 14.25 -2.21 -13.56
C ARG A 48 13.80 -0.74 -13.64
N GLN A 49 13.13 -0.34 -14.72
CA GLN A 49 12.60 1.03 -14.88
C GLN A 49 11.46 1.32 -13.90
N ILE A 50 10.66 0.31 -13.58
CA ILE A 50 9.56 0.42 -12.61
C ILE A 50 10.11 0.46 -11.18
N ALA A 51 11.02 -0.45 -10.83
CA ALA A 51 11.66 -0.52 -9.52
C ALA A 51 12.31 0.81 -9.09
N SER A 52 12.96 1.52 -10.03
CA SER A 52 13.61 2.80 -9.73
C SER A 52 12.63 3.93 -9.37
N ARG A 53 11.32 3.74 -9.52
CA ARG A 53 10.28 4.74 -9.25
C ARG A 53 9.26 4.31 -8.19
N ALA A 54 9.16 3.00 -7.92
CA ALA A 54 8.14 2.44 -7.04
C ALA A 54 8.67 2.08 -5.63
N GLU A 55 9.89 2.49 -5.26
CA GLU A 55 10.51 2.09 -3.97
C GLU A 55 10.52 0.57 -3.74
N LEU A 56 10.62 -0.19 -4.84
CA LEU A 56 10.66 -1.65 -4.84
C LEU A 56 11.99 -2.13 -5.40
N SER A 57 12.44 -3.29 -4.94
CA SER A 57 13.50 -4.01 -5.63
C SER A 57 13.00 -4.57 -6.96
N HIS A 58 13.91 -4.82 -7.90
CA HIS A 58 13.58 -5.48 -9.17
C HIS A 58 12.84 -6.82 -8.98
N THR A 59 13.27 -7.61 -8.00
CA THR A 59 12.61 -8.87 -7.63
C THR A 59 11.25 -8.65 -6.97
N GLY A 60 11.10 -7.58 -6.17
CA GLY A 60 9.84 -7.16 -5.58
C GLY A 60 8.78 -6.83 -6.63
N VAL A 61 9.16 -6.07 -7.67
CA VAL A 61 8.27 -5.77 -8.81
C VAL A 61 7.77 -7.06 -9.49
N GLY A 62 8.66 -8.02 -9.76
CA GLY A 62 8.28 -9.29 -10.38
C GLY A 62 7.29 -10.10 -9.55
N LYS A 63 7.52 -10.18 -8.22
CA LYS A 63 6.61 -10.89 -7.29
C LYS A 63 5.25 -10.22 -7.18
N LEU A 64 5.23 -8.89 -7.13
CA LEU A 64 4.00 -8.09 -7.09
C LEU A 64 3.15 -8.36 -8.32
N ILE A 65 3.72 -8.21 -9.52
CA ILE A 65 2.99 -8.46 -10.78
C ILE A 65 2.42 -9.88 -10.80
N GLN A 66 3.22 -10.89 -10.42
CA GLN A 66 2.76 -12.29 -10.40
C GLN A 66 1.59 -12.52 -9.43
N ARG A 67 1.58 -11.82 -8.29
CA ARG A 67 0.49 -11.89 -7.31
C ARG A 67 -0.79 -11.28 -7.90
N GLU A 68 -0.72 -10.07 -8.45
CA GLU A 68 -1.89 -9.37 -9.00
C GLU A 68 -2.50 -10.11 -10.21
N THR A 69 -1.68 -10.65 -11.11
CA THR A 69 -2.18 -11.44 -12.24
C THR A 69 -2.88 -12.73 -11.80
N ARG A 70 -2.47 -13.33 -10.67
CA ARG A 70 -3.14 -14.52 -10.12
C ARG A 70 -4.48 -14.15 -9.47
N SER A 71 -4.56 -12.99 -8.81
CA SER A 71 -5.79 -12.49 -8.20
C SER A 71 -6.88 -12.20 -9.23
N ASP A 72 -6.52 -11.62 -10.39
CA ASP A 72 -7.47 -11.31 -11.47
C ASP A 72 -7.92 -12.55 -12.28
N GLY A 73 -7.13 -13.62 -12.30
CA GLY A 73 -7.40 -14.82 -13.10
C GLY A 73 -8.12 -15.96 -12.36
N GLY A 74 -8.39 -15.82 -11.06
CA GLY A 74 -8.86 -16.92 -10.19
C GLY A 74 -10.39 -17.13 -10.12
N ALA A 75 -11.19 -16.33 -10.83
CA ALA A 75 -12.66 -16.39 -10.76
C ALA A 75 -13.33 -17.23 -11.88
N ALA A 76 -12.57 -18.01 -12.65
CA ALA A 76 -13.09 -18.77 -13.79
C ALA A 76 -12.63 -20.23 -13.80
N ASP A 77 -13.07 -21.02 -12.82
CA ASP A 77 -13.25 -22.47 -12.99
C ASP A 77 -14.14 -23.03 -11.86
N VAL A 78 -15.44 -23.16 -12.14
CA VAL A 78 -16.31 -24.13 -11.47
C VAL A 78 -17.04 -24.83 -12.61
N GLY A 79 -16.47 -25.96 -13.05
CA GLY A 79 -17.16 -26.98 -13.83
C GLY A 79 -18.10 -27.82 -12.98
#